data_AF-A0ABD7GNZ1-F1
#
_entry.id   AF-A0ABD7GNZ1-F1
#
_cell.length_a   1.000
_cell.length_b   1.000
_cell.length_c   1.000
_cell.angle_alpha   90.00
_cell.angle_beta   90.00
_cell.angle_gamma   90.00
#
_symmetry.space_group_name_H-M   'P 1'
#
loop_
_entity.id
_entity.type
_entity.pdbx_description
1 polymer ?
#
loop_
_entity_poly.entity_id
_entity_poly.type
_entity_poly.pdbx_seq_one_letter_code
_entity_poly.pdbx_strand_id
1 'polypeptide(L)'
;AIDAVNSATGADMAILGLPGALVLDLAEQQGVRTLSEAFADRAYNPDGTLVSRRQEGSVLHDPGEVAERVVTLVTQGSVTAIDGTK
;
A
#
# COMPACT_ATOMS: atom_id res chain seq x y z
N ALA A 1 15.40 -0.95 -8.95
CA ALA A 1 14.73 0.06 -8.09
C ALA A 1 15.71 0.55 -7.03
N ILE A 2 16.21 -0.34 -6.17
CA ILE A 2 17.15 -0.01 -5.10
C ILE A 2 18.43 0.68 -5.61
N ASP A 3 19.09 0.13 -6.64
CA ASP A 3 20.28 0.76 -7.23
C ASP A 3 20.01 2.17 -7.80
N ALA A 4 18.81 2.39 -8.33
CA ALA A 4 18.42 3.70 -8.86
C ALA A 4 18.22 4.72 -7.73
N VAL A 5 17.69 4.28 -6.58
CA VAL A 5 17.58 5.13 -5.38
C VAL A 5 18.97 5.45 -4.83
N ASN A 6 19.86 4.45 -4.71
CA ASN A 6 21.21 4.64 -4.19
C ASN A 6 22.11 5.51 -5.08
N SER A 7 21.88 5.51 -6.39
CA SER A 7 22.64 6.33 -7.34
C SER A 7 22.11 7.76 -7.50
N ALA A 8 20.94 8.07 -6.94
CA ALA A 8 20.41 9.43 -6.97
C ALA A 8 21.17 10.32 -5.98
N THR A 9 21.79 11.39 -6.49
CA THR A 9 22.52 12.37 -5.67
C THR A 9 21.63 13.57 -5.37
N GLY A 10 21.69 14.09 -4.15
CA GLY A 10 21.05 15.36 -3.76
C GLY A 10 19.59 15.30 -3.29
N ALA A 11 18.99 14.11 -3.14
CA ALA A 11 17.63 13.96 -2.62
C ALA A 11 17.55 12.84 -1.55
N ASP A 12 16.81 13.09 -0.47
CA ASP A 12 16.38 12.05 0.49
C ASP A 12 15.28 11.20 -0.19
N MET A 13 15.68 10.10 -0.81
CA MET A 13 14.78 9.22 -1.56
C MET A 13 14.40 7.99 -0.76
N ALA A 14 13.16 7.53 -0.94
CA ALA A 14 12.62 6.33 -0.33
C ALA A 14 11.91 5.46 -1.38
N ILE A 15 11.81 4.16 -1.09
CA ILE A 15 10.97 3.23 -1.86
C ILE A 15 9.59 3.16 -1.20
N LEU A 16 8.57 3.60 -1.93
CA LEU A 16 7.16 3.44 -1.57
C LEU A 16 6.64 2.12 -2.17
N GLY A 17 5.91 1.33 -1.39
CA GLY A 17 5.31 0.09 -1.88
C GLY A 17 4.26 -0.49 -0.94
N LEU A 18 3.56 -1.51 -1.41
CA LEU A 18 2.56 -2.22 -0.61
C LEU A 18 3.22 -2.93 0.59
N PRO A 19 2.63 -2.92 1.79
CA PRO A 19 3.09 -3.72 2.91
C PRO A 19 3.35 -5.18 2.52
N GLY A 20 4.49 -5.72 2.94
CA GLY A 20 4.90 -7.09 2.62
C GLY A 20 5.41 -7.31 1.19
N ALA A 21 5.57 -6.25 0.38
CA ALA A 21 6.20 -6.38 -0.92
C ALA A 21 7.71 -6.65 -0.77
N LEU A 22 8.21 -7.67 -1.47
CA LEU A 22 9.62 -8.09 -1.45
C LEU A 22 10.62 -6.94 -1.69
N VAL A 23 10.24 -5.94 -2.49
CA VAL A 23 11.09 -4.78 -2.77
C VAL A 23 11.36 -3.92 -1.54
N LEU A 24 10.41 -3.85 -0.59
CA LEU A 24 10.58 -3.13 0.67
C LEU A 24 11.59 -3.87 1.56
N ASP A 25 11.41 -5.18 1.72
CA ASP A 25 12.34 -6.02 2.51
C ASP A 25 13.77 -5.92 1.99
N LEU A 26 13.95 -6.03 0.66
CA LEU A 26 15.27 -5.92 0.03
C LEU A 26 15.87 -4.51 0.14
N ALA A 27 15.03 -3.47 0.14
CA ALA A 27 15.48 -2.09 0.30
C ALA A 27 15.97 -1.82 1.73
N GLU A 28 15.21 -2.28 2.74
CA GLU A 28 15.56 -2.15 4.15
C GLU A 28 16.87 -2.89 4.47
N GLN A 29 17.06 -4.10 3.93
CA GLN A 29 18.31 -4.86 4.05
C GLN A 29 19.53 -4.12 3.48
N GLN A 30 19.32 -3.20 2.54
CA GLN A 30 20.36 -2.36 1.94
C GLN A 30 20.44 -0.96 2.56
N GLY A 31 19.71 -0.68 3.64
CA GLY A 31 19.69 0.62 4.31
C GLY A 31 18.94 1.70 3.54
N VAL A 32 18.16 1.34 2.51
CA VAL A 32 17.31 2.28 1.78
C VAL A 32 16.02 2.48 2.56
N ARG A 33 15.66 3.74 2.79
CA ARG A 33 14.41 4.13 3.45
C ARG A 33 13.21 3.58 2.67
N THR A 34 12.28 2.97 3.39
CA THR A 34 11.02 2.45 2.85
C THR A 34 9.83 3.22 3.41
N LEU A 35 8.75 3.25 2.63
CA LEU A 35 7.45 3.77 3.02
C LEU A 35 6.38 2.76 2.59
N SER A 36 5.47 2.45 3.50
CA SER A 36 4.32 1.59 3.22
C SER A 36 3.16 2.40 2.64
N GLU A 37 2.61 1.94 1.53
CA GLU A 37 1.48 2.55 0.83
C GLU A 37 0.15 1.85 1.18
N ALA A 38 -0.91 2.63 1.32
CA ALA A 38 -2.27 2.14 1.41
C ALA A 38 -3.16 2.83 0.35
N PHE A 39 -4.13 2.09 -0.18
CA PHE A 39 -5.03 2.52 -1.25
C PHE A 39 -6.47 2.54 -0.74
N ALA A 40 -7.00 3.71 -0.42
CA ALA A 40 -8.33 3.83 0.18
C ALA A 40 -9.47 3.39 -0.77
N ASP A 41 -9.28 3.55 -2.07
CA ASP A 41 -10.25 3.26 -3.13
C ASP A 41 -10.12 1.86 -3.71
N ARG A 42 -9.24 1.00 -3.17
CA ARG A 42 -9.01 -0.35 -3.70
C ARG A 42 -9.52 -1.41 -2.74
N ALA A 43 -10.18 -2.43 -3.27
CA ALA A 43 -10.52 -3.59 -2.47
C ALA A 43 -9.25 -4.41 -2.15
N TYR A 44 -9.24 -4.99 -0.95
CA TYR A 44 -8.15 -5.80 -0.42
C TYR A 44 -8.55 -7.27 -0.35
N ASN A 45 -7.61 -8.17 -0.62
CA ASN A 45 -7.70 -9.57 -0.27
C ASN A 45 -7.39 -9.74 1.24
N PRO A 46 -7.76 -10.87 1.86
CA PRO A 46 -7.48 -11.12 3.28
C PRO A 46 -5.98 -11.15 3.64
N ASP A 47 -5.12 -11.42 2.66
CA ASP A 47 -3.66 -11.39 2.82
C ASP A 47 -3.05 -9.97 2.73
N GLY A 48 -3.89 -8.94 2.60
CA GLY A 48 -3.47 -7.54 2.49
C GLY A 48 -3.06 -7.13 1.07
N THR A 49 -3.10 -8.04 0.09
CA THR A 49 -2.86 -7.68 -1.31
C THR A 49 -4.08 -6.98 -1.93
N LEU A 50 -3.89 -6.26 -3.04
CA LEU A 50 -5.01 -5.62 -3.73
C LEU A 50 -5.76 -6.60 -4.63
N VAL A 51 -7.08 -6.55 -4.59
CA VAL A 51 -7.95 -7.29 -5.52
C VAL A 51 -7.63 -6.87 -6.96
N SER A 52 -7.51 -7.85 -7.86
CA SER A 52 -7.23 -7.61 -9.27
C SER A 52 -8.25 -6.67 -9.89
N ARG A 53 -7.79 -5.66 -10.65
CA ARG A 53 -8.68 -4.71 -11.36
C ARG A 53 -9.64 -5.36 -12.37
N ARG A 54 -9.40 -6.62 -12.73
CA ARG A 54 -10.28 -7.38 -13.63
C ARG A 54 -11.49 -7.99 -12.91
N GLN A 55 -11.50 -7.98 -11.58
CA GLN A 55 -12.63 -8.45 -10.79
C GLN A 55 -13.57 -7.29 -10.48
N GLU A 56 -14.87 -7.58 -10.51
CA GLU A 56 -15.90 -6.65 -10.06
C GLU A 56 -15.71 -6.31 -8.57
N GLY A 57 -15.99 -5.06 -8.20
CA GLY A 57 -15.76 -4.57 -6.83
C GLY A 57 -14.31 -4.32 -6.46
N SER A 58 -13.35 -4.44 -7.40
CA SER A 58 -11.92 -4.20 -7.13
C SER A 58 -11.54 -2.73 -6.88
N VAL A 59 -12.46 -1.81 -7.19
CA VAL A 59 -12.35 -0.37 -6.97
C VAL A 59 -13.63 0.13 -6.32
N LEU A 60 -13.49 0.92 -5.26
CA LEU A 60 -14.58 1.62 -4.60
C LEU A 60 -14.83 2.93 -5.36
N HIS A 61 -16.10 3.19 -5.64
CA HIS A 61 -16.52 4.38 -6.40
C HIS A 61 -17.27 5.39 -5.54
N ASP A 62 -17.78 5.00 -4.38
CA ASP A 62 -18.46 5.91 -3.46
C ASP A 62 -17.44 6.74 -2.66
N PRO A 63 -17.43 8.08 -2.80
CA PRO A 63 -16.47 8.91 -2.09
C PRO A 63 -16.65 8.91 -0.57
N GLY A 64 -17.86 8.66 -0.07
CA GLY A 64 -18.15 8.54 1.35
C GLY A 64 -17.49 7.31 1.95
N GLU A 65 -17.65 6.16 1.29
CA GLU A 65 -17.00 4.89 1.65
C GLU A 65 -15.47 5.04 1.66
N VAL A 66 -14.90 5.67 0.62
CA VAL A 66 -13.45 5.93 0.55
C VAL A 66 -12.98 6.84 1.69
N ALA A 67 -13.74 7.89 2.01
CA ALA A 67 -13.39 8.81 3.10
C ALA A 67 -13.40 8.11 4.48
N GLU A 68 -14.43 7.31 4.78
CA GLU A 68 -14.50 6.53 6.02
C GLU A 68 -13.33 5.55 6.13
N ARG A 69 -12.92 4.96 5.01
CA ARG A 69 -11.77 4.06 4.95
C ARG A 69 -10.46 4.76 5.21
N VAL A 70 -10.25 5.97 4.66
CA VAL A 70 -9.06 6.79 4.96
C VAL A 70 -8.97 7.06 6.46
N VAL A 71 -10.08 7.45 7.09
CA VAL A 71 -10.11 7.68 8.54
C VAL A 71 -9.72 6.41 9.30
N THR A 72 -10.25 5.25 8.91
CA THR A 72 -9.91 3.95 9.53
C THR A 72 -8.43 3.60 9.35
N LEU A 73 -7.89 3.72 8.14
CA LEU A 73 -6.47 3.48 7.85
C LEU A 73 -5.56 4.35 8.72
N VAL A 74 -5.85 5.64 8.83
CA VAL A 74 -5.02 6.59 9.60
C VAL A 74 -5.15 6.39 11.11
N THR A 75 -6.34 6.07 11.61
CA THR A 75 -6.60 5.98 13.05
C THR A 75 -6.39 4.59 13.65
N GLN A 76 -6.58 3.54 12.86
CA GLN A 76 -6.54 2.15 13.32
C GLN A 76 -5.47 1.30 12.61
N GLY A 77 -4.92 1.77 11.48
CA GLY A 77 -3.93 1.01 10.72
C GLY A 77 -4.49 -0.26 10.07
N SER A 78 -5.80 -0.33 9.85
CA SER A 78 -6.49 -1.52 9.33
C SER A 78 -7.43 -1.20 8.17
N VAL A 79 -7.82 -2.23 7.43
CA VAL A 79 -8.71 -2.13 6.28
C VAL A 79 -9.55 -3.41 6.14
N THR A 80 -10.84 -3.26 5.89
CA THR A 80 -11.71 -4.43 5.64
C THR A 80 -11.44 -5.02 4.26
N ALA A 81 -11.16 -6.31 4.16
CA ALA A 81 -11.01 -7.05 2.92
C ALA A 81 -12.36 -7.28 2.21
N ILE A 82 -12.33 -7.70 0.94
CA ILE A 82 -13.51 -7.93 0.09
C ILE A 82 -14.44 -9.02 0.65
N ASP A 83 -13.94 -9.92 1.50
CA ASP A 83 -14.70 -10.97 2.16
C ASP A 83 -15.18 -10.58 3.58
N GLY A 84 -14.89 -9.36 4.03
CA GLY A 84 -15.24 -8.86 5.36
C GLY A 84 -14.19 -9.06 6.45
N THR A 85 -13.06 -9.72 6.16
CA THR A 85 -11.92 -9.83 7.10
C THR A 85 -11.36 -8.44 7.46
N LYS A 86 -10.85 -8.25 8.68
CA LYS A 86 -10.26 -6.99 9.16
C LYS A 86 -8.78 -7.12 9.49
#